data_AF-A0A850B909-F1
#
_entry.id   AF-A0A850B909-F1
#
_cell.length_a   1.000
_cell.length_b   1.000
_cell.length_c   1.000
_cell.angle_alpha   90.00
_cell.angle_beta   90.00
_cell.angle_gamma   90.00
#
_symmetry.space_group_name_H-M   'P 1'
#
loop_
_entity.id
_entity.type
_entity.pdbx_description
1 polymer ?
#
loop_
_entity_poly.entity_id
_entity_poly.type
_entity_poly.pdbx_seq_one_letter_code
_entity_poly.pdbx_strand_id
1 'polypeptide(L)'
;MDDADDPERATLEKLLNEPWGFRKDRWDTLRVPLADWKNWKRVRIWGHPTRATYRYGDNHHAIDTTLYTPSDGPNDLASCLAKFTQYASTTAQAYGVRMSEPQLIKMNQQVEEDIKPMLVELRDGTIDSLLAVNDYVGALAVYPSFPGTCLVRGFAVVATNHRDLALKVRERWVREAAPGIRWDKKVKEPPATESR
;
A
#
# COMPACT_ATOMS: atom_id res chain seq x y z
N MET A 1 30.08 -4.72 21.46
CA MET A 1 28.75 -5.07 21.97
C MET A 1 27.81 -4.64 20.87
N ASP A 2 27.13 -5.61 20.27
CA ASP A 2 26.75 -5.68 18.85
C ASP A 2 25.76 -4.61 18.36
N ASP A 3 26.00 -4.09 17.16
CA ASP A 3 25.06 -3.32 16.31
C ASP A 3 23.90 -4.22 15.76
N ALA A 4 23.53 -5.29 16.48
CA ALA A 4 22.55 -6.28 16.06
C ALA A 4 21.10 -6.00 16.53
N ASP A 5 20.85 -4.96 17.33
CA ASP A 5 19.64 -4.91 18.19
C ASP A 5 18.50 -3.99 17.76
N ASP A 6 18.49 -3.45 16.52
CA ASP A 6 17.37 -2.61 16.05
C ASP A 6 16.77 -3.05 14.69
N PRO A 7 15.86 -4.03 14.70
CA PRO A 7 15.27 -4.56 13.47
C PRO A 7 14.34 -3.57 12.75
N GLU A 8 13.72 -2.63 13.47
CA GLU A 8 12.88 -1.58 12.89
C GLU A 8 13.74 -0.62 12.08
N ARG A 9 14.80 -0.07 12.70
CA ARG A 9 15.73 0.83 12.02
C ARG A 9 16.38 0.16 10.81
N ALA A 10 16.90 -1.06 10.96
CA ALA A 10 17.55 -1.78 9.87
C ALA A 10 16.59 -2.03 8.69
N THR A 11 15.31 -2.29 8.96
CA THR A 11 14.29 -2.43 7.92
C THR A 11 14.04 -1.10 7.21
N LEU A 12 13.84 -0.03 7.97
CA LEU A 12 13.56 1.29 7.43
C LEU A 12 14.72 1.82 6.57
N GLU A 13 15.96 1.62 7.01
CA GLU A 13 17.15 2.01 6.24
C GLU A 13 17.24 1.25 4.91
N LYS A 14 16.91 -0.05 4.88
CA LYS A 14 16.82 -0.81 3.63
C LYS A 14 15.72 -0.26 2.72
N LEU A 15 14.51 -0.06 3.24
CA LEU A 15 13.39 0.46 2.46
C LEU A 15 13.63 1.89 1.94
N LEU A 16 14.49 2.67 2.60
CA LEU A 16 14.87 4.01 2.16
C LEU A 16 15.95 4.00 1.07
N ASN A 17 16.89 3.05 1.08
CA ASN A 17 18.11 3.12 0.27
C ASN A 17 18.22 2.05 -0.82
N GLU A 18 17.63 0.88 -0.63
CA GLU A 18 17.74 -0.22 -1.60
C GLU A 18 16.99 0.09 -2.91
N PRO A 19 17.42 -0.50 -4.04
CA PRO A 19 16.83 -0.21 -5.34
C PRO A 19 15.39 -0.74 -5.44
N TRP A 20 14.62 -0.06 -6.29
CA TRP A 20 13.30 -0.54 -6.68
C TRP A 20 13.44 -1.72 -7.64
N GLY A 21 12.57 -2.72 -7.45
CA GLY A 21 12.24 -3.66 -8.51
C GLY A 21 10.76 -4.00 -8.45
N PHE A 22 10.34 -4.99 -9.22
CA PHE A 22 8.92 -5.28 -9.40
C PHE A 22 8.55 -6.68 -8.89
N ARG A 23 7.40 -6.76 -8.24
CA ARG A 23 6.68 -8.02 -8.03
C ARG A 23 5.38 -8.02 -8.82
N LYS A 24 4.89 -9.21 -9.15
CA LYS A 24 3.67 -9.43 -9.93
C LYS A 24 2.49 -9.73 -9.01
N ASP A 25 1.30 -9.22 -9.37
CA ASP A 25 0.08 -9.49 -8.62
C ASP A 25 -0.44 -10.94 -8.82
N ARG A 26 -1.67 -11.24 -8.37
CA ARG A 26 -2.26 -12.59 -8.40
C ARG A 26 -2.48 -13.07 -9.83
N TRP A 27 -2.90 -12.16 -10.70
CA TRP A 27 -3.30 -12.48 -12.06
C TRP A 27 -2.21 -12.19 -13.10
N ASP A 28 -1.00 -11.80 -12.65
CA ASP A 28 0.11 -11.42 -13.54
C ASP A 28 -0.25 -10.29 -14.52
N THR A 29 -0.90 -9.27 -13.96
CA THR A 29 -1.53 -8.15 -14.68
C THR A 29 -1.03 -6.80 -14.18
N LEU A 30 -0.39 -6.76 -13.02
CA LEU A 30 0.27 -5.58 -12.48
C LEU A 30 1.73 -5.90 -12.12
N ARG A 31 2.60 -4.91 -12.35
CA ARG A 31 3.94 -4.84 -11.78
C ARG A 31 3.93 -3.82 -10.66
N VAL A 32 4.06 -4.30 -9.43
CA VAL A 32 4.07 -3.53 -8.19
C VAL A 32 5.52 -3.20 -7.83
N PRO A 33 5.94 -1.91 -7.85
CA PRO A 33 7.30 -1.53 -7.48
C PRO A 33 7.50 -1.62 -5.97
N LEU A 34 8.53 -2.34 -5.53
CA LEU A 34 8.89 -2.52 -4.13
C LEU A 34 10.39 -2.23 -3.95
N ALA A 35 10.75 -1.46 -2.93
CA ALA A 35 12.14 -1.24 -2.56
C ALA A 35 12.67 -2.54 -1.96
N ASP A 36 13.88 -2.96 -2.34
CA ASP A 36 14.41 -4.26 -1.93
C ASP A 36 13.47 -5.43 -2.27
N TRP A 37 12.89 -5.39 -3.47
CA TRP A 37 11.78 -6.26 -3.91
C TRP A 37 11.97 -7.76 -3.66
N LYS A 38 13.22 -8.25 -3.61
CA LYS A 38 13.54 -9.66 -3.39
C LYS A 38 13.21 -10.15 -1.98
N ASN A 39 13.26 -9.26 -0.99
CA ASN A 39 13.04 -9.58 0.42
C ASN A 39 11.57 -9.47 0.86
N TRP A 40 10.69 -9.00 -0.02
CA TRP A 40 9.25 -9.02 0.19
C TRP A 40 8.69 -10.43 -0.01
N LYS A 41 7.87 -10.89 0.94
CA LYS A 41 7.14 -12.17 0.87
C LYS A 41 5.68 -11.90 0.54
N ARG A 42 5.13 -12.65 -0.42
CA ARG A 42 3.70 -12.60 -0.73
C ARG A 42 2.90 -13.23 0.40
N VAL A 43 1.83 -12.57 0.84
CA VAL A 43 0.90 -13.11 1.83
C VAL A 43 -0.53 -13.00 1.32
N ARG A 44 -1.42 -13.78 1.92
CA ARG A 44 -2.85 -13.77 1.63
C ARG A 44 -3.58 -13.19 2.82
N ILE A 45 -4.40 -12.18 2.58
CA ILE A 45 -5.38 -11.72 3.57
C ILE A 45 -6.63 -12.58 3.39
N TRP A 46 -6.86 -13.50 4.33
CA TRP A 46 -8.00 -14.43 4.27
C TRP A 46 -9.32 -13.66 4.35
N GLY A 47 -10.29 -14.03 3.50
CA GLY A 47 -11.60 -13.35 3.41
C GLY A 47 -11.61 -12.09 2.54
N HIS A 48 -10.44 -11.62 2.07
CA HIS A 48 -10.33 -10.38 1.29
C HIS A 48 -9.71 -10.68 -0.09
N PRO A 49 -10.45 -10.47 -1.20
CA PRO A 49 -9.90 -10.66 -2.54
C PRO A 49 -8.91 -9.54 -2.88
N THR A 50 -7.65 -9.72 -2.51
CA THR A 50 -6.56 -8.81 -2.85
C THR A 50 -5.93 -9.21 -4.18
N ARG A 51 -5.48 -8.22 -4.98
CA ARG A 51 -4.64 -8.50 -6.14
C ARG A 51 -3.27 -8.96 -5.67
N ALA A 52 -2.72 -8.26 -4.69
CA ALA A 52 -1.45 -8.57 -4.10
C ALA A 52 -1.39 -8.03 -2.68
N THR A 53 -0.84 -8.83 -1.76
CA THR A 53 -0.32 -8.31 -0.51
C THR A 53 1.09 -8.86 -0.34
N TYR A 54 2.01 -7.96 0.01
CA TYR A 54 3.37 -8.29 0.35
C TYR A 54 3.67 -7.79 1.76
N ARG A 55 4.42 -8.58 2.51
CA ARG A 55 5.03 -8.15 3.77
C ARG A 55 6.54 -8.09 3.63
N TYR A 56 7.15 -7.14 4.32
CA TYR A 56 8.58 -7.01 4.45
C TYR A 56 8.99 -7.30 5.90
N GLY A 57 10.05 -8.09 6.06
CA GLY A 57 10.48 -8.60 7.36
C GLY A 57 9.52 -9.65 7.93
N ASP A 58 10.01 -10.39 8.92
CA ASP A 58 9.23 -11.47 9.54
C ASP A 58 8.19 -10.98 10.56
N ASN A 59 8.41 -9.81 11.15
CA ASN A 59 7.48 -9.16 12.07
C ASN A 59 6.57 -8.12 11.40
N HIS A 60 6.34 -8.22 10.08
CA HIS A 60 5.47 -7.29 9.33
C HIS A 60 5.87 -5.82 9.44
N HIS A 61 7.17 -5.53 9.49
CA HIS A 61 7.69 -4.16 9.58
C HIS A 61 7.20 -3.25 8.46
N ALA A 62 6.89 -3.80 7.28
CA ALA A 62 6.13 -3.10 6.25
C ALA A 62 5.13 -4.02 5.55
N ILE A 63 4.04 -3.42 5.05
CA ILE A 63 3.02 -4.08 4.24
C ILE A 63 2.73 -3.22 3.02
N ASP A 64 2.59 -3.85 1.86
CA ASP A 64 2.10 -3.24 0.63
C ASP A 64 0.96 -4.11 0.08
N THR A 65 -0.25 -3.55 0.03
CA THR A 65 -1.46 -4.24 -0.44
C THR A 65 -2.08 -3.49 -1.60
N THR A 66 -2.45 -4.22 -2.63
CA THR A 66 -3.18 -3.72 -3.80
C THR A 66 -4.49 -4.50 -3.95
N LEU A 67 -5.60 -3.78 -4.06
CA LEU A 67 -6.93 -4.33 -4.25
C LEU A 67 -7.79 -3.47 -5.18
N TYR A 68 -8.87 -4.05 -5.69
CA TYR A 68 -9.92 -3.27 -6.35
C TYR A 68 -10.89 -2.72 -5.32
N THR A 69 -11.46 -1.56 -5.62
CA THR A 69 -12.56 -1.00 -4.85
C THR A 69 -13.63 -0.48 -5.82
N PRO A 70 -14.93 -0.63 -5.51
CA PRO A 70 -15.98 -0.02 -6.32
C PRO A 70 -15.87 1.52 -6.32
N SER A 71 -16.21 2.15 -7.44
CA SER A 71 -16.39 3.61 -7.54
C SER A 71 -17.81 3.94 -7.98
N ASP A 72 -18.30 5.15 -7.69
CA ASP A 72 -19.63 5.60 -8.13
C ASP A 72 -19.66 6.06 -9.60
N GLY A 73 -18.49 6.30 -10.19
CA GLY A 73 -18.35 6.67 -11.59
C GLY A 73 -17.03 6.20 -12.21
N PRO A 74 -16.87 6.30 -13.55
CA PRO A 74 -15.75 5.73 -14.30
C PRO A 74 -14.36 6.22 -13.88
N ASN A 75 -14.25 7.39 -13.25
CA ASN A 75 -12.98 7.97 -12.79
C ASN A 75 -13.14 8.71 -11.45
N ASP A 76 -14.10 8.30 -10.62
CA ASP A 76 -14.35 8.94 -9.33
C ASP A 76 -13.44 8.34 -8.24
N LEU A 77 -12.21 8.87 -8.15
CA LEU A 77 -11.22 8.45 -7.17
C LEU A 77 -11.62 8.81 -5.72
N ALA A 78 -12.44 9.84 -5.53
CA ALA A 78 -12.87 10.27 -4.22
C ALA A 78 -13.89 9.28 -3.62
N SER A 79 -14.91 8.90 -4.40
CA SER A 79 -15.88 7.86 -4.00
C SER A 79 -15.17 6.54 -3.70
N CYS A 80 -14.18 6.18 -4.52
CA CYS A 80 -13.36 5.00 -4.33
C CYS A 80 -12.61 5.03 -2.99
N LEU A 81 -11.88 6.11 -2.71
CA LEU A 81 -11.15 6.26 -1.45
C LEU A 81 -12.09 6.21 -0.25
N ALA A 82 -13.25 6.86 -0.35
CA ALA A 82 -14.26 6.86 0.72
C ALA A 82 -14.78 5.45 1.00
N LYS A 83 -15.16 4.69 -0.04
CA LYS A 83 -15.62 3.30 0.08
C LYS A 83 -14.54 2.37 0.63
N PHE A 84 -13.30 2.51 0.15
CA PHE A 84 -12.18 1.76 0.68
C PHE A 84 -11.96 2.05 2.16
N THR A 85 -11.93 3.33 2.52
CA THR A 85 -11.68 3.76 3.90
C THR A 85 -12.80 3.32 4.82
N GLN A 86 -14.07 3.41 4.41
CA GLN A 86 -15.21 2.91 5.19
C GLN A 86 -15.11 1.41 5.45
N TYR A 87 -14.75 0.65 4.41
CA TYR A 87 -14.53 -0.78 4.53
C TYR A 87 -13.37 -1.11 5.48
N ALA A 88 -12.20 -0.49 5.23
CA ALA A 88 -10.99 -0.72 6.02
C ALA A 88 -11.16 -0.28 7.47
N SER A 89 -11.83 0.85 7.73
CA SER A 89 -12.06 1.38 9.07
C SER A 89 -12.95 0.46 9.90
N THR A 90 -13.97 -0.13 9.29
CA THR A 90 -14.86 -1.08 9.98
C THR A 90 -14.05 -2.30 10.46
N THR A 91 -13.17 -2.83 9.60
CA THR A 91 -12.27 -3.92 9.98
C THR A 91 -11.25 -3.47 11.03
N ALA A 92 -10.61 -2.31 10.83
CA ALA A 92 -9.54 -1.82 11.69
C ALA A 92 -10.02 -1.48 13.10
N GLN A 93 -11.20 -0.87 13.25
CA GLN A 93 -11.80 -0.56 14.56
C GLN A 93 -12.08 -1.82 15.38
N ALA A 94 -12.50 -2.91 14.73
CA ALA A 94 -12.71 -4.21 15.40
C ALA A 94 -11.42 -4.78 16.01
N TYR A 95 -10.25 -4.33 15.54
CA TYR A 95 -8.92 -4.73 16.05
C TYR A 95 -8.23 -3.62 16.86
N GLY A 96 -8.96 -2.61 17.33
CA GLY A 96 -8.41 -1.57 18.21
C GLY A 96 -7.47 -0.58 17.50
N VAL A 97 -7.51 -0.51 16.17
CA VAL A 97 -6.65 0.42 15.40
C VAL A 97 -7.23 1.83 15.48
N ARG A 98 -6.42 2.77 15.98
CA ARG A 98 -6.72 4.21 15.93
C ARG A 98 -6.01 4.83 14.74
N MET A 99 -6.71 5.67 13.99
CA MET A 99 -6.15 6.32 12.80
C MET A 99 -6.09 7.83 13.00
N SER A 100 -5.06 8.47 12.46
CA SER A 100 -4.94 9.93 12.44
C SER A 100 -5.92 10.56 11.45
N GLU A 101 -6.04 11.89 11.50
CA GLU A 101 -6.70 12.64 10.44
C GLU A 101 -5.97 12.43 9.11
N PRO A 102 -6.69 12.21 7.99
CA PRO A 102 -6.07 12.01 6.69
C PRO A 102 -5.59 13.31 6.08
N GLN A 103 -4.48 13.24 5.34
CA GLN A 103 -4.03 14.31 4.45
C GLN A 103 -4.12 13.87 3.00
N LEU A 104 -4.86 14.62 2.18
CA LEU A 104 -5.04 14.31 0.78
C LEU A 104 -4.05 15.08 -0.11
N ILE A 105 -3.44 14.34 -1.02
CA ILE A 105 -2.51 14.86 -2.03
C ILE A 105 -3.03 14.43 -3.39
N LYS A 106 -3.27 15.40 -4.28
CA LYS A 106 -3.58 15.13 -5.68
C LYS A 106 -2.27 15.01 -6.45
N MET A 107 -2.13 13.94 -7.21
CA MET A 107 -0.94 13.63 -7.99
C MET A 107 -1.35 13.15 -9.38
N ASN A 108 -0.36 13.00 -10.25
CA ASN A 108 -0.53 12.37 -11.55
C ASN A 108 0.34 11.13 -11.65
N GLN A 109 -0.14 10.16 -12.39
CA GLN A 109 0.59 8.96 -12.78
C GLN A 109 0.86 9.00 -14.28
N GLN A 110 2.11 8.77 -14.67
CA GLN A 110 2.44 8.48 -16.07
C GLN A 110 2.14 7.02 -16.36
N VAL A 111 1.21 6.74 -17.26
CA VAL A 111 0.85 5.40 -17.73
C VAL A 111 1.10 5.34 -19.23
N GLU A 112 2.22 4.74 -19.63
CA GLU A 112 2.71 4.80 -21.01
C GLU A 112 2.85 6.26 -21.49
N GLU A 113 2.04 6.69 -22.47
CA GLU A 113 2.02 8.06 -23.00
C GLU A 113 0.96 8.94 -22.32
N ASP A 114 0.05 8.34 -21.56
CA ASP A 114 -1.04 9.04 -20.88
C ASP A 114 -0.65 9.55 -19.49
N ILE A 115 -1.19 10.70 -19.12
CA ILE A 115 -1.18 11.19 -17.74
C ILE A 115 -2.56 10.90 -17.14
N LYS A 116 -2.60 10.06 -16.11
CA LYS A 116 -3.83 9.71 -15.37
C LYS A 116 -3.82 10.39 -14.00
N PRO A 117 -4.97 10.84 -13.48
CA PRO A 117 -5.05 11.38 -12.13
C PRO A 117 -4.78 10.26 -11.10
N MET A 118 -4.16 10.62 -9.99
CA MET A 118 -3.95 9.76 -8.82
C MET A 118 -4.31 10.57 -7.57
N LEU A 119 -4.97 9.92 -6.62
CA LEU A 119 -5.20 10.50 -5.29
C LEU A 119 -4.35 9.73 -4.28
N VAL A 120 -3.59 10.44 -3.45
CA VAL A 120 -2.85 9.86 -2.34
C VAL A 120 -3.42 10.38 -1.04
N GLU A 121 -3.75 9.48 -0.12
CA GLU A 121 -4.08 9.81 1.25
C GLU A 121 -2.91 9.39 2.15
N LEU A 122 -2.33 10.33 2.89
CA LEU A 122 -1.41 10.02 3.98
C LEU A 122 -2.22 9.83 5.25
N ARG A 123 -1.96 8.74 5.96
CA ARG A 123 -2.64 8.42 7.20
C ARG A 123 -1.75 7.56 8.07
N ASP A 124 -1.67 7.94 9.34
CA ASP A 124 -0.93 7.18 10.34
C ASP A 124 -1.90 6.36 11.19
N GLY A 125 -1.41 5.28 11.79
CA GLY A 125 -2.22 4.38 12.58
C GLY A 125 -1.47 3.89 13.81
N THR A 126 -2.19 3.73 14.91
CA THR A 126 -1.70 3.11 16.13
C THR A 126 -2.50 1.84 16.38
N ILE A 127 -1.82 0.72 16.55
CA ILE A 127 -2.43 -0.54 16.95
C ILE A 127 -2.15 -0.73 18.43
N ASP A 128 -3.20 -0.71 19.24
CA ASP A 128 -3.12 -1.01 20.66
C ASP A 128 -3.49 -2.49 20.89
N SER A 129 -2.57 -3.23 21.49
CA SER A 129 -2.78 -4.64 21.84
C SER A 129 -2.39 -4.86 23.30
N LEU A 130 -2.85 -5.97 23.90
CA LEU A 130 -2.59 -6.30 25.30
C LEU A 130 -1.08 -6.38 25.66
N LEU A 131 -0.20 -6.52 24.67
CA LEU A 131 1.24 -6.72 24.88
C LEU A 131 2.11 -5.56 24.37
N ALA A 132 1.60 -4.75 23.43
CA ALA A 132 2.38 -3.69 22.80
C ALA A 132 1.48 -2.66 22.11
N VAL A 133 1.95 -1.42 22.07
CA VAL A 133 1.44 -0.36 21.20
C VAL A 133 2.42 -0.21 20.04
N ASN A 134 1.91 -0.33 18.82
CA ASN A 134 2.74 -0.13 17.62
C ASN A 134 2.18 1.02 16.80
N ASP A 135 3.05 1.97 16.47
CA ASP A 135 2.73 3.06 15.56
C ASP A 135 3.16 2.70 14.14
N TYR A 136 2.36 3.17 13.19
CA TYR A 136 2.58 2.99 11.77
C TYR A 136 2.39 4.32 11.07
N VAL A 137 3.22 4.58 10.08
CA VAL A 137 2.98 5.63 9.09
C VAL A 137 2.60 4.97 7.78
N GLY A 138 1.58 5.51 7.12
CA GLY A 138 1.02 4.87 5.94
C GLY A 138 0.55 5.85 4.88
N ALA A 139 0.33 5.30 3.69
CA ALA A 139 -0.25 6.00 2.58
C ALA A 139 -1.17 5.07 1.78
N LEU A 140 -2.26 5.61 1.25
CA LEU A 140 -3.12 4.97 0.27
C LEU A 140 -2.97 5.70 -1.05
N ALA A 141 -2.64 5.02 -2.13
CA ALA A 141 -2.66 5.56 -3.47
C ALA A 141 -3.82 4.96 -4.27
N VAL A 142 -4.58 5.82 -4.92
CA VAL A 142 -5.84 5.49 -5.60
C VAL A 142 -5.73 5.85 -7.07
N TYR A 143 -6.01 4.88 -7.93
CA TYR A 143 -5.84 4.97 -9.38
C TYR A 143 -7.14 4.66 -10.11
N PRO A 144 -7.38 5.29 -11.27
CA PRO A 144 -8.36 4.81 -12.23
C PRO A 144 -8.10 3.34 -12.60
N SER A 145 -9.16 2.61 -12.86
CA SER A 145 -9.14 1.21 -13.26
C SER A 145 -10.26 0.97 -14.29
N PHE A 146 -10.76 -0.26 -14.41
CA PHE A 146 -11.93 -0.58 -15.23
C PHE A 146 -13.17 0.22 -14.81
N PRO A 147 -14.11 0.49 -15.73
CA PRO A 147 -15.33 1.22 -15.44
C PRO A 147 -16.05 0.72 -14.17
N GLY A 148 -16.42 1.65 -13.29
CA GLY A 148 -17.08 1.35 -12.01
C GLY A 148 -16.14 0.81 -10.91
N THR A 149 -14.83 0.74 -11.17
CA THR A 149 -13.82 0.35 -10.18
C THR A 149 -12.63 1.29 -10.21
N CYS A 150 -11.88 1.25 -9.12
CA CYS A 150 -10.58 1.85 -8.97
C CYS A 150 -9.61 0.80 -8.41
N LEU A 151 -8.32 1.11 -8.51
CA LEU A 151 -7.28 0.38 -7.80
C LEU A 151 -6.90 1.18 -6.55
N VAL A 152 -6.86 0.53 -5.40
CA VAL A 152 -6.31 1.11 -4.16
C VAL A 152 -5.08 0.32 -3.77
N ARG A 153 -3.97 1.04 -3.57
CA ARG A 153 -2.72 0.49 -3.07
C ARG A 153 -2.39 1.14 -1.73
N GLY A 154 -2.45 0.35 -0.67
CA GLY A 154 -2.02 0.76 0.66
C GLY A 154 -0.59 0.34 0.95
N PHE A 155 0.17 1.24 1.56
CA PHE A 155 1.50 0.99 2.10
C PHE A 155 1.55 1.47 3.54
N ALA A 156 2.10 0.65 4.43
CA ALA A 156 2.31 1.00 5.82
C ALA A 156 3.64 0.44 6.30
N VAL A 157 4.30 1.18 7.19
CA VAL A 157 5.57 0.79 7.80
C VAL A 157 5.55 1.13 9.28
N VAL A 158 6.16 0.28 10.11
CA VAL A 158 6.30 0.49 11.55
C VAL A 158 7.11 1.78 11.79
N ALA A 159 6.68 2.54 12.79
CA ALA A 159 7.19 3.84 13.16
C ALA A 159 7.27 4.05 14.68
N THR A 160 7.16 2.97 15.46
CA THR A 160 7.10 3.01 16.93
C THR A 160 8.33 3.67 17.53
N ASN A 161 9.53 3.33 17.05
CA ASN A 161 10.78 3.84 17.60
C ASN A 161 11.49 4.83 16.67
N HIS A 162 11.25 4.74 15.35
CA HIS A 162 11.99 5.49 14.34
C HIS A 162 11.09 6.29 13.40
N ARG A 163 10.16 7.06 13.98
CA ARG A 163 9.12 7.79 13.24
C ARG A 163 9.67 8.66 12.09
N ASP A 164 10.71 9.45 12.32
CA ASP A 164 11.28 10.33 11.28
C ASP A 164 11.82 9.54 10.08
N LEU A 165 12.41 8.38 10.34
CA LEU A 165 12.92 7.51 9.29
C LEU A 165 11.76 6.83 8.54
N ALA A 166 10.74 6.38 9.26
CA ALA A 166 9.52 5.83 8.70
C ALA A 166 8.78 6.83 7.79
N LEU A 167 8.71 8.11 8.18
CA LEU A 167 8.16 9.19 7.36
C LEU A 167 8.92 9.34 6.04
N LYS A 168 10.27 9.33 6.08
CA LYS A 168 11.10 9.37 4.86
C LYS A 168 10.84 8.17 3.94
N VAL A 169 10.66 6.98 4.51
CA VAL A 169 10.30 5.76 3.74
C VAL A 169 8.93 5.94 3.08
N ARG A 170 7.91 6.40 3.80
CA ARG A 170 6.58 6.71 3.24
C ARG A 170 6.67 7.74 2.12
N GLU A 171 7.39 8.83 2.33
CA GLU A 171 7.56 9.89 1.32
C GLU A 171 8.26 9.39 0.05
N ARG A 172 9.30 8.58 0.21
CA ARG A 172 9.96 7.90 -0.92
C ARG A 172 8.98 7.02 -1.67
N TRP A 173 8.19 6.21 -0.95
CA TRP A 173 7.17 5.36 -1.57
C TRP A 173 6.12 6.18 -2.34
N VAL A 174 5.61 7.27 -1.76
CA VAL A 174 4.62 8.16 -2.41
C VAL A 174 5.20 8.80 -3.67
N ARG A 175 6.46 9.24 -3.63
CA ARG A 175 7.12 9.91 -4.75
C ARG A 175 7.51 8.95 -5.88
N GLU A 176 7.98 7.76 -5.55
CA GLU A 176 8.64 6.86 -6.51
C GLU A 176 7.82 5.61 -6.82
N ALA A 177 7.25 4.97 -5.80
CA ALA A 177 6.56 3.68 -5.96
C ALA A 177 5.09 3.83 -6.34
N ALA A 178 4.36 4.76 -5.73
CA ALA A 178 2.96 4.99 -6.03
C ALA A 178 2.74 5.32 -7.52
N PRO A 179 3.36 6.36 -8.11
CA PRO A 179 3.22 6.61 -9.54
C PRO A 179 3.87 5.52 -10.42
N GLY A 180 4.76 4.70 -9.86
CA GLY A 180 5.53 3.68 -10.58
C GLY A 180 4.81 2.36 -10.85
N ILE A 181 3.56 2.16 -10.39
CA ILE A 181 2.80 0.93 -10.67
C ILE A 181 2.52 0.81 -12.18
N ARG A 182 2.63 -0.40 -12.74
CA ARG A 182 2.44 -0.61 -14.18
C ARG A 182 1.43 -1.72 -14.44
N TRP A 183 0.50 -1.46 -15.36
CA TRP A 183 -0.37 -2.47 -15.93
C TRP A 183 0.38 -3.27 -16.99
N ASP A 184 0.10 -4.58 -17.07
CA ASP A 184 0.53 -5.38 -18.22
C ASP A 184 -0.31 -4.97 -19.44
N LYS A 185 0.36 -4.73 -20.57
CA LYS A 185 -0.25 -4.21 -21.81
C LYS A 185 -1.35 -5.10 -22.39
N LYS A 186 -1.40 -6.37 -21.99
CA LYS A 186 -2.38 -7.34 -22.50
C LYS A 186 -3.73 -7.29 -21.78
N VAL A 187 -3.83 -6.53 -20.69
CA VAL A 187 -5.02 -6.53 -19.84
C VAL A 187 -6.01 -5.47 -20.35
N LYS A 188 -7.09 -5.92 -20.99
CA LYS A 188 -8.17 -5.05 -21.49
C LYS A 188 -9.46 -5.13 -20.70
N GLU A 189 -9.60 -6.16 -19.86
CA GLU A 189 -10.79 -6.47 -19.08
C GLU A 189 -10.39 -6.86 -17.64
N PRO A 190 -11.28 -6.66 -16.65
CA PRO A 190 -11.01 -7.08 -15.29
C PRO A 190 -10.82 -8.61 -15.22
N PRO A 191 -9.79 -9.10 -14.50
CA PRO A 191 -9.64 -10.53 -14.29
C PRO A 191 -10.82 -11.07 -13.47
N ALA A 192 -11.28 -12.27 -13.79
CA ALA A 192 -12.30 -12.96 -13.01
C ALA A 192 -11.84 -13.09 -11.55
N THR A 193 -12.66 -12.59 -10.62
CA THR A 193 -12.34 -12.54 -9.19
C THR A 193 -12.64 -13.84 -8.45
N GLU A 194 -13.08 -14.88 -9.16
CA GLU A 194 -13.39 -16.16 -8.54
C GLU A 194 -12.17 -16.75 -7.84
N SER A 195 -12.35 -17.08 -6.58
CA SER A 195 -11.38 -17.77 -5.76
C SER A 195 -11.19 -19.18 -6.30
N ARG A 196 -10.13 -19.39 -7.08
CA ARG A 196 -9.50 -20.72 -7.15
C ARG A 196 -9.04 -21.16 -5.77
#